data_AF-A0A7X0SAC2-F1
#
_entry.id   AF-A0A7X0SAC2-F1
#
_cell.length_a   1.000
_cell.length_b   1.000
_cell.length_c   1.000
_cell.angle_alpha   90.00
_cell.angle_beta   90.00
_cell.angle_gamma   90.00
#
_symmetry.space_group_name_H-M   'P 1'
#
loop_
_entity.id
_entity.type
_entity.pdbx_description
1 polymer ?
#
loop_
_entity_poly.entity_id
_entity_poly.type
_entity_poly.pdbx_seq_one_letter_code
_entity_poly.pdbx_strand_id
1 'polypeptide(L)'
;MEINYIEKIIENYISDKVNKSIKEKFIEAAVHFNISSSICTKNDLMRIDYRFKNIKDLNVYQIFKIYSVYSYILYRAVEVGSIRGEDRLEVSQSVLSISTLITGYATMKYDDADIILGFTDEAIKLGISKEFDDKIRTKLDLC
;
A
#
# COMPACT_ATOMS: atom_id res chain seq x y z
N MET A 1 7.68 -14.54 18.93
CA MET A 1 6.49 -14.12 18.16
C MET A 1 6.59 -14.82 16.83
N GLU A 2 5.59 -15.62 16.45
CA GLU A 2 5.53 -16.16 15.10
C GLU A 2 5.32 -14.99 14.13
N ILE A 3 6.19 -14.89 13.12
CA ILE A 3 6.05 -13.90 12.06
C ILE A 3 4.81 -14.29 11.26
N ASN A 4 3.90 -13.33 11.08
CA ASN A 4 2.70 -13.53 10.27
C ASN A 4 3.11 -13.93 8.84
N TYR A 5 2.42 -14.93 8.28
CA TYR A 5 2.65 -15.39 6.91
C TYR A 5 2.58 -14.26 5.85
N ILE A 6 1.66 -13.30 6.02
CA ILE A 6 1.52 -12.11 5.18
C ILE A 6 2.74 -11.21 5.28
N GLU A 7 3.20 -10.91 6.49
CA GLU A 7 4.43 -10.15 6.74
C GLU A 7 5.64 -10.83 6.07
N LYS A 8 5.74 -12.16 6.16
CA LYS A 8 6.81 -12.93 5.52
C LYS A 8 6.79 -12.82 4.00
N ILE A 9 5.61 -12.84 3.37
CA ILE A 9 5.48 -12.63 1.93
C ILE A 9 6.00 -11.25 1.53
N ILE A 10 5.56 -10.21 2.25
CA ILE A 10 5.95 -8.83 1.99
C ILE A 10 7.47 -8.67 2.14
N GLU A 11 8.03 -9.16 3.25
CA GLU A 11 9.46 -9.05 3.52
C GLU A 11 10.31 -9.78 2.48
N ASN A 12 9.91 -11.01 2.11
CA ASN A 12 10.63 -11.78 1.10
C ASN A 12 10.60 -11.07 -0.25
N TYR A 13 9.44 -10.55 -0.67
CA TYR A 13 9.33 -9.83 -1.93
C TYR A 13 10.26 -8.62 -1.96
N ILE A 14 10.26 -7.80 -0.90
CA ILE A 14 11.13 -6.62 -0.83
C ILE A 14 12.60 -7.03 -0.87
N SER A 15 12.98 -8.06 -0.11
CA SER A 15 14.37 -8.55 -0.05
C SER A 15 14.86 -9.09 -1.39
N ASP A 16 14.01 -9.85 -2.09
CA ASP A 16 14.40 -10.56 -3.31
C ASP A 16 14.31 -9.68 -4.56
N LYS A 17 13.39 -8.71 -4.56
CA LYS A 17 13.04 -7.95 -5.76
C LYS A 17 13.41 -6.48 -5.69
N VAL A 18 13.51 -5.87 -4.50
CA VAL A 18 13.67 -4.41 -4.35
C VAL A 18 15.08 -4.09 -3.86
N ASN A 19 15.97 -3.78 -4.80
CA ASN A 19 17.31 -3.29 -4.49
C ASN A 19 17.35 -1.75 -4.42
N LYS A 20 18.48 -1.19 -3.96
CA LYS A 20 18.65 0.26 -3.78
C LYS A 20 18.45 1.07 -5.06
N SER A 21 18.79 0.53 -6.24
CA SER A 21 18.71 1.28 -7.50
C SER A 21 17.30 1.36 -8.09
N ILE A 22 16.38 0.48 -7.69
CA ILE A 22 15.00 0.49 -8.17
C ILE A 22 13.97 0.90 -7.13
N LYS A 23 14.40 1.08 -5.87
CA LYS A 23 13.54 1.31 -4.70
C LYS A 23 12.50 2.42 -4.92
N GLU A 24 12.95 3.59 -5.36
CA GLU A 24 12.08 4.75 -5.58
C GLU A 24 11.05 4.49 -6.69
N LYS A 25 11.52 4.00 -7.85
CA LYS A 25 10.65 3.63 -8.99
C LYS A 25 9.64 2.54 -8.62
N PHE A 26 10.03 1.61 -7.76
CA PHE A 26 9.14 0.56 -7.27
C PHE A 26 8.01 1.14 -6.42
N ILE A 27 8.32 2.06 -5.50
CA ILE A 27 7.32 2.73 -4.66
C ILE A 27 6.37 3.56 -5.53
N GLU A 28 6.89 4.32 -6.50
CA GLU A 28 6.07 5.08 -7.45
C GLU A 28 5.14 4.18 -8.26
N ALA A 29 5.66 3.06 -8.78
CA ALA A 29 4.87 2.08 -9.51
C ALA A 29 3.77 1.46 -8.62
N ALA A 30 4.07 1.17 -7.35
CA ALA A 30 3.09 0.65 -6.40
C ALA A 30 1.98 1.68 -6.10
N VAL A 31 2.32 2.97 -5.99
CA VAL A 31 1.33 4.04 -5.86
C VAL A 31 0.43 4.09 -7.09
N HIS A 32 1.00 4.16 -8.30
CA HIS A 32 0.23 4.21 -9.54
C HIS A 32 -0.64 2.97 -9.76
N PHE A 33 -0.16 1.79 -9.40
CA PHE A 33 -0.92 0.54 -9.46
C PHE A 33 -2.24 0.63 -8.69
N ASN A 34 -2.24 1.32 -7.55
CA ASN A 34 -3.42 1.43 -6.69
C ASN A 34 -4.43 2.49 -7.15
N ILE A 35 -4.09 3.34 -8.13
CA ILE A 35 -5.01 4.33 -8.68
C ILE A 35 -6.03 3.61 -9.57
N SER A 36 -7.21 3.38 -9.02
CA SER A 36 -8.29 2.65 -9.68
C SER A 36 -8.99 3.52 -10.73
N SER A 37 -8.96 3.08 -11.98
CA SER A 37 -9.70 3.71 -13.08
C SER A 37 -11.22 3.57 -12.97
N SER A 38 -11.72 2.66 -12.13
CA SER A 38 -13.16 2.56 -11.86
C SER A 38 -13.67 3.64 -10.91
N ILE A 39 -12.77 4.32 -10.20
CA ILE A 39 -13.07 5.39 -9.23
C ILE A 39 -12.57 6.74 -9.77
N CYS A 40 -11.47 6.74 -10.52
CA CYS A 40 -10.86 7.94 -11.09
C CYS A 40 -11.57 8.39 -12.39
N THR A 41 -12.03 9.64 -12.43
CA THR A 41 -12.50 10.28 -13.66
C THR A 41 -11.38 11.12 -14.31
N LYS A 42 -11.60 11.60 -15.54
CA LYS A 42 -10.64 12.49 -16.24
C LYS A 42 -10.34 13.78 -15.45
N ASN A 43 -11.32 14.30 -14.71
CA ASN A 43 -11.16 15.49 -13.89
C ASN A 43 -10.32 15.23 -12.63
N ASP A 44 -10.22 13.97 -12.21
CA ASP A 44 -9.46 13.60 -11.02
C ASP A 44 -7.96 13.50 -11.29
N LEU A 45 -7.52 13.35 -12.55
CA LEU A 45 -6.09 13.36 -12.90
C LEU A 45 -5.39 14.64 -12.43
N MET A 46 -6.04 15.80 -12.61
CA MET A 46 -5.51 17.07 -12.12
C MET A 46 -5.47 17.13 -10.58
N ARG A 47 -6.44 16.50 -9.90
CA ARG A 47 -6.48 16.44 -8.43
C ARG A 47 -5.39 15.55 -7.88
N ILE A 48 -5.13 14.42 -8.54
CA ILE A 48 -4.06 13.48 -8.19
C ILE A 48 -2.70 14.18 -8.31
N ASP A 49 -2.44 14.83 -9.44
CA ASP A 49 -1.21 15.61 -9.65
C ASP A 49 -1.07 16.73 -8.61
N TYR A 50 -2.16 17.44 -8.31
CA TYR A 50 -2.16 18.49 -7.29
C TYR A 50 -1.89 17.90 -5.90
N ARG A 51 -2.58 16.82 -5.52
CA ARG A 51 -2.46 16.20 -4.20
C ARG A 51 -1.02 15.75 -3.97
N PHE A 52 -0.43 14.98 -4.88
CA PHE A 52 0.94 14.49 -4.70
C PHE A 52 1.99 15.60 -4.60
N LYS A 53 1.76 16.77 -5.22
CA LYS A 53 2.63 17.95 -5.07
C LYS A 53 2.43 18.69 -3.74
N ASN A 54 1.31 18.47 -3.05
CA ASN A 54 0.88 19.27 -1.89
C ASN A 54 0.63 18.45 -0.62
N ILE A 55 1.09 17.19 -0.52
CA ILE A 55 1.04 16.45 0.74
C ILE A 55 2.02 17.12 1.71
N LYS A 56 1.47 17.71 2.79
CA LYS A 56 2.25 18.45 3.80
C LYS A 56 2.67 17.57 4.97
N ASP A 57 1.85 16.60 5.34
CA ASP A 57 2.16 15.68 6.42
C ASP A 57 3.02 14.53 5.89
N LEU A 58 4.29 14.53 6.31
CA LEU A 58 5.26 13.52 5.92
C LEU A 58 4.87 12.12 6.43
N ASN A 59 4.30 12.01 7.63
CA ASN A 59 3.90 10.73 8.19
C ASN A 59 2.72 10.14 7.40
N VAL A 60 1.74 10.97 7.03
CA VAL A 60 0.63 10.56 6.17
C VAL A 60 1.14 10.08 4.81
N TYR A 61 2.11 10.79 4.23
CA TYR A 61 2.70 10.39 2.96
C TYR A 61 3.45 9.04 3.05
N GLN A 62 4.16 8.81 4.15
CA GLN A 62 4.87 7.55 4.40
C GLN A 62 3.89 6.39 4.57
N ILE A 63 2.81 6.58 5.33
CA ILE A 63 1.72 5.61 5.45
C ILE A 63 1.14 5.30 4.07
N PHE A 64 0.80 6.34 3.31
CA PHE A 64 0.25 6.18 1.96
C PHE A 64 1.18 5.32 1.06
N LYS A 65 2.49 5.58 1.08
CA LYS A 65 3.48 4.82 0.30
C LYS A 65 3.60 3.36 0.74
N ILE A 66 3.70 3.09 2.04
CA ILE A 66 3.91 1.72 2.52
C ILE A 66 2.71 0.82 2.23
N TYR A 67 1.48 1.32 2.43
CA TYR A 67 0.27 0.55 2.11
C TYR A 67 0.09 0.37 0.60
N SER A 68 0.52 1.34 -0.22
CA SER A 68 0.60 1.15 -1.68
C SER A 68 1.51 -0.02 -2.05
N VAL A 69 2.68 -0.11 -1.41
CA VAL A 69 3.64 -1.21 -1.58
C VAL A 69 3.04 -2.55 -1.14
N TYR A 70 2.42 -2.60 0.04
CA TYR A 70 1.79 -3.82 0.53
C TYR A 70 0.73 -4.34 -0.43
N SER A 71 -0.22 -3.48 -0.83
CA SER A 71 -1.26 -3.84 -1.78
C SER A 71 -0.70 -4.39 -3.08
N TYR A 72 0.33 -3.72 -3.65
CA TYR A 72 0.99 -4.21 -4.86
C TYR A 72 1.59 -5.61 -4.65
N ILE A 73 2.36 -5.82 -3.58
CA ILE A 73 3.01 -7.12 -3.32
C ILE A 73 1.99 -8.22 -3.09
N LEU A 74 0.96 -7.94 -2.30
CA LEU A 74 -0.09 -8.91 -1.98
C LEU A 74 -0.91 -9.28 -3.21
N TYR A 75 -1.23 -8.30 -4.08
CA TYR A 75 -1.83 -8.56 -5.38
C TYR A 75 -0.97 -9.55 -6.19
N ARG A 76 0.35 -9.28 -6.30
CA ARG A 76 1.26 -10.17 -7.05
C ARG A 76 1.32 -11.56 -6.43
N ALA A 77 1.33 -11.66 -5.10
CA ALA A 77 1.34 -12.94 -4.38
C ALA A 77 0.06 -13.76 -4.61
N VAL A 78 -1.10 -13.09 -4.69
CA VAL A 78 -2.36 -13.73 -5.10
C VAL A 78 -2.31 -14.18 -6.56
N GLU A 79 -1.81 -13.33 -7.46
CA GLU A 79 -1.72 -13.59 -8.90
C GLU A 79 -0.86 -14.83 -9.21
N VAL A 80 0.29 -14.97 -8.56
CA VAL A 80 1.19 -16.13 -8.74
C VAL A 80 0.78 -17.35 -7.90
N GLY A 81 -0.33 -17.25 -7.15
CA GLY A 81 -0.83 -18.32 -6.31
C GLY A 81 0.07 -18.67 -5.13
N SER A 82 0.82 -17.70 -4.59
CA SER A 82 1.49 -17.85 -3.31
C SER A 82 0.46 -17.86 -2.17
N ILE A 83 -0.56 -17.00 -2.25
CA ILE A 83 -1.70 -16.95 -1.32
C ILE A 83 -2.87 -17.73 -1.91
N ARG A 84 -3.46 -18.66 -1.16
CA ARG A 84 -4.47 -19.62 -1.64
C ARG A 84 -5.62 -19.77 -0.62
N GLY A 85 -6.67 -20.49 -1.00
CA GLY A 85 -7.76 -20.83 -0.09
C GLY A 85 -8.53 -19.61 0.40
N GLU A 86 -8.92 -19.63 1.67
CA GLU A 86 -9.68 -18.55 2.32
C GLU A 86 -8.86 -17.26 2.42
N ASP A 87 -7.56 -17.36 2.73
CA ASP A 87 -6.63 -16.22 2.77
C ASP A 87 -6.60 -15.44 1.45
N ARG A 88 -6.78 -16.14 0.32
CA ARG A 88 -6.80 -15.49 -1.00
C ARG A 88 -7.96 -14.50 -1.11
N LEU A 89 -9.13 -14.85 -0.59
CA LEU A 89 -10.30 -13.98 -0.66
C LEU A 89 -10.10 -12.75 0.24
N GLU A 90 -9.69 -12.97 1.48
CA GLU A 90 -9.46 -11.92 2.46
C GLU A 90 -8.37 -10.94 2.00
N VAL A 91 -7.23 -11.45 1.55
CA VAL A 91 -6.15 -10.61 1.01
C VAL A 91 -6.60 -9.85 -0.23
N SER A 92 -7.38 -10.47 -1.12
CA SER A 92 -7.90 -9.78 -2.31
C SER A 92 -8.86 -8.64 -1.93
N GLN A 93 -9.68 -8.82 -0.89
CA GLN A 93 -10.55 -7.77 -0.37
C GLN A 93 -9.73 -6.63 0.22
N SER A 94 -8.70 -6.92 1.03
CA SER A 94 -7.82 -5.89 1.57
C SER A 94 -7.06 -5.12 0.50
N VAL A 95 -6.57 -5.79 -0.55
CA VAL A 95 -5.94 -5.13 -1.72
C VAL A 95 -6.91 -4.13 -2.37
N LEU A 96 -8.18 -4.52 -2.57
CA LEU A 96 -9.20 -3.63 -3.14
C LEU A 96 -9.57 -2.47 -2.21
N SER A 97 -9.67 -2.71 -0.90
CA SER A 97 -9.90 -1.67 0.11
C SER A 97 -8.76 -0.66 0.12
N ILE A 98 -7.51 -1.12 0.15
CA ILE A 98 -6.32 -0.27 0.11
C ILE A 98 -6.29 0.56 -1.17
N SER A 99 -6.55 -0.05 -2.34
CA SER A 99 -6.64 0.69 -3.61
C SER A 99 -7.74 1.75 -3.60
N THR A 100 -8.88 1.46 -2.98
CA THR A 100 -9.99 2.42 -2.84
C THR A 100 -9.61 3.59 -1.94
N LEU A 101 -8.97 3.33 -0.80
CA LEU A 101 -8.46 4.36 0.11
C LEU A 101 -7.43 5.25 -0.57
N ILE A 102 -6.44 4.63 -1.25
CA ILE A 102 -5.40 5.34 -2.00
C ILE A 102 -6.01 6.23 -3.08
N THR A 103 -6.93 5.68 -3.88
CA THR A 103 -7.59 6.44 -4.94
C THR A 103 -8.43 7.57 -4.37
N GLY A 104 -9.24 7.32 -3.33
CA GLY A 104 -10.05 8.34 -2.69
C GLY A 104 -9.20 9.47 -2.08
N TYR A 105 -8.05 9.14 -1.51
CA TYR A 105 -7.13 10.14 -0.97
C TYR A 105 -6.49 11.00 -2.05
N ALA A 106 -5.97 10.34 -3.10
CA ALA A 106 -5.34 10.99 -4.24
C ALA A 106 -6.33 11.92 -4.98
N THR A 107 -7.61 11.53 -5.03
CA THR A 107 -8.70 12.32 -5.63
C THR A 107 -9.34 13.34 -4.68
N MET A 108 -8.79 13.51 -3.47
CA MET A 108 -9.26 14.44 -2.42
C MET A 108 -10.68 14.15 -1.89
N LYS A 109 -11.17 12.92 -2.05
CA LYS A 109 -12.41 12.43 -1.46
C LYS A 109 -12.23 12.05 0.02
N TYR A 110 -11.04 11.57 0.37
CA TYR A 110 -10.64 11.24 1.73
C TYR A 110 -9.58 12.21 2.24
N ASP A 111 -9.63 12.51 3.53
CA ASP A 111 -8.63 13.28 4.25
C ASP A 111 -7.59 12.39 4.93
N ASP A 112 -6.70 13.01 5.69
CA ASP A 112 -5.59 12.32 6.36
C ASP A 112 -6.09 11.35 7.46
N ALA A 113 -7.15 11.71 8.18
CA ALA A 113 -7.70 10.88 9.25
C ALA A 113 -8.40 9.64 8.67
N ASP A 114 -9.15 9.81 7.58
CA ASP A 114 -9.80 8.71 6.86
C ASP A 114 -8.81 7.63 6.45
N ILE A 115 -7.65 8.02 5.90
CA ILE A 115 -6.67 7.06 5.42
C ILE A 115 -5.87 6.42 6.55
N ILE A 116 -5.54 7.16 7.61
CA ILE A 116 -4.85 6.59 8.77
C ILE A 116 -5.72 5.50 9.39
N LEU A 117 -7.01 5.78 9.60
CA LEU A 117 -7.96 4.82 10.14
C LEU A 117 -8.12 3.63 9.19
N GLY A 118 -8.40 3.89 7.91
CA GLY A 118 -8.63 2.84 6.92
C GLY A 118 -7.44 1.91 6.74
N PHE A 119 -6.21 2.43 6.68
CA PHE A 119 -5.02 1.60 6.61
C PHE A 119 -4.76 0.81 7.89
N THR A 120 -5.04 1.39 9.06
CA THR A 120 -4.92 0.69 10.34
C THR A 120 -5.89 -0.49 10.40
N ASP A 121 -7.13 -0.31 9.96
CA ASP A 121 -8.11 -1.40 9.91
C ASP A 121 -7.67 -2.52 8.96
N GLU A 122 -7.13 -2.19 7.79
CA GLU A 122 -6.59 -3.18 6.85
C GLU A 122 -5.34 -3.88 7.38
N ALA A 123 -4.48 -3.18 8.13
CA ALA A 123 -3.32 -3.78 8.79
C ALA A 123 -3.76 -4.82 9.83
N ILE A 124 -4.77 -4.50 10.64
CA ILE A 124 -5.31 -5.42 11.64
C ILE A 124 -5.90 -6.67 10.98
N LYS A 125 -6.67 -6.51 9.90
CA LYS A 125 -7.23 -7.64 9.13
C LYS A 125 -6.13 -8.55 8.58
N LEU A 126 -5.09 -7.95 7.99
CA LEU A 126 -3.94 -8.68 7.46
C LEU A 126 -3.01 -9.22 8.56
N GLY A 127 -3.26 -8.87 9.83
CA GLY A 127 -2.43 -9.20 10.98
C GLY A 127 -1.03 -8.57 10.91
N ILE A 128 -0.87 -7.44 10.23
CA ILE A 128 0.38 -6.70 10.12
C ILE A 128 0.59 -5.91 11.41
N SER A 129 1.73 -6.16 12.05
CA SER A 129 2.11 -5.50 13.29
C SER A 129 2.73 -4.13 13.03
N LYS A 130 2.62 -3.23 14.02
CA LYS A 130 3.30 -1.92 13.97
C LYS A 130 4.82 -2.06 13.86
N GLU A 131 5.40 -3.03 14.55
CA GLU A 131 6.84 -3.31 14.49
C GLU A 131 7.28 -3.70 13.08
N PHE A 132 6.45 -4.45 12.35
CA PHE A 132 6.70 -4.79 10.97
C PHE A 132 6.59 -3.57 10.04
N ASP A 133 5.59 -2.71 10.24
CA ASP A 133 5.47 -1.44 9.52
C ASP A 133 6.74 -0.58 9.67
N ASP A 134 7.21 -0.38 10.90
CA ASP A 134 8.40 0.41 11.19
C ASP A 134 9.66 -0.21 10.55
N LYS A 135 9.76 -1.54 10.57
CA LYS A 135 10.83 -2.29 9.90
C LYS A 135 10.82 -2.08 8.40
N ILE A 136 9.67 -2.20 7.73
CA ILE A 136 9.59 -2.03 6.28
C ILE A 136 9.78 -0.56 5.87
N ARG A 137 9.29 0.41 6.64
CA ARG A 137 9.59 1.83 6.40
C ARG A 137 11.08 2.09 6.36
N THR A 138 11.81 1.57 7.35
CA THR A 138 13.27 1.68 7.42
C THR A 138 13.92 1.03 6.21
N LYS A 139 13.48 -0.17 5.82
CA LYS A 139 14.04 -0.90 4.67
C LYS A 139 13.81 -0.19 3.33
N LEU A 140 12.71 0.53 3.21
CA LEU A 140 12.33 1.31 2.03
C LEU A 140 12.79 2.78 2.09
N ASP A 141 13.62 3.16 3.06
CA ASP A 141 14.07 4.55 3.27
C ASP A 141 12.89 5.55 3.29
N LEU A 142 11.76 5.14 3.88
CA LEU A 142 10.56 5.96 4.05
C LEU A 142 10.57 6.70 5.39
N CYS A 143 11.73 7.17 5.84
CA CYS A 143 11.90 7.89 7.12
C CYS A 143 11.92 9.40 6.93
#